data_AF-A0A7W9GE81-F1
#
_entry.id   AF-A0A7W9GE81-F1
#
_cell.length_a   1.000
_cell.length_b   1.000
_cell.length_c   1.000
_cell.angle_alpha   90.00
_cell.angle_beta   90.00
_cell.angle_gamma   90.00
#
_symmetry.space_group_name_H-M   'P 1'
#
loop_
_entity.id
_entity.type
_entity.pdbx_description
1 polymer ?
#
loop_
_entity_poly.entity_id
_entity_poly.type
_entity_poly.pdbx_seq_one_letter_code
_entity_poly.pdbx_strand_id
1 'polypeptide(L)'
;MRVAILGPLEVESAAVGGARLRRLLVRLALAAGRAVTVEELAADLWPEEPPADPGNALQSLISRLRRTLPEAGALVSVPGAYRLEADTDAGEFDRLTARARQHDDPAVRAALLKQALGLWRGAALGEVAATWPARGPTCWPAAPSCGRPANGGGCRWR
;
A
#
# COMPACT_ATOMS: atom_id res chain seq x y z
N MET A 1 -3.48 -14.30 6.98
CA MET A 1 -4.29 -13.11 7.36
C MET A 1 -4.72 -12.33 6.11
N ARG A 2 -5.96 -11.82 6.04
CA ARG A 2 -6.43 -10.95 4.94
C ARG A 2 -6.52 -9.47 5.34
N VAL A 3 -6.09 -8.58 4.45
CA VAL A 3 -6.19 -7.12 4.57
C VAL A 3 -6.89 -6.55 3.34
N ALA A 4 -7.93 -5.73 3.53
CA ALA A 4 -8.70 -5.15 2.45
C ALA A 4 -8.61 -3.62 2.45
N ILE A 5 -8.14 -3.03 1.35
CA ILE A 5 -7.87 -1.60 1.17
C ILE A 5 -8.55 -0.99 -0.06
N LEU A 6 -9.19 -1.79 -0.92
CA LEU A 6 -10.02 -1.32 -2.05
C LEU A 6 -11.40 -0.88 -1.56
N GLY A 7 -11.40 0.03 -0.59
CA GLY A 7 -12.55 0.46 0.20
C GLY A 7 -12.09 0.90 1.59
N PRO A 8 -13.01 1.00 2.57
CA PRO A 8 -12.62 1.15 3.97
C PRO A 8 -11.63 0.06 4.40
N LEU A 9 -10.60 0.46 5.15
CA LEU A 9 -9.57 -0.45 5.66
C LEU A 9 -10.22 -1.50 6.56
N GLU A 10 -10.09 -2.77 6.18
CA GLU A 10 -10.50 -3.91 6.98
C GLU A 10 -9.32 -4.87 7.16
N VAL A 11 -9.16 -5.39 8.38
CA VAL A 11 -8.21 -6.46 8.71
C VAL A 11 -9.00 -7.58 9.33
N GLU A 12 -8.86 -8.77 8.77
CA GLU A 12 -9.54 -9.95 9.29
C GLU A 12 -9.13 -10.20 10.75
N SER A 13 -10.12 -10.29 11.64
CA SER A 13 -9.92 -10.56 13.07
C SER A 13 -9.09 -9.52 13.86
N ALA A 14 -8.95 -8.28 13.36
CA ALA A 14 -8.28 -7.22 14.11
C ALA A 14 -8.84 -5.82 13.81
N ALA A 15 -8.88 -4.98 14.85
CA ALA A 15 -9.19 -3.56 14.74
C ALA A 15 -7.89 -2.74 14.82
N VAL A 16 -7.59 -1.99 13.77
CA VAL A 16 -6.40 -1.11 13.73
C VAL A 16 -6.79 0.28 14.20
N GLY A 17 -6.37 0.62 15.43
CA GLY A 17 -6.63 1.92 16.04
C GLY A 17 -5.62 2.99 15.63
N GLY A 18 -6.11 4.21 15.37
CA GLY A 18 -5.28 5.39 15.13
C GLY A 18 -4.90 5.62 13.67
N ALA A 19 -5.02 6.87 13.22
CA ALA A 19 -4.82 7.26 11.81
C ALA A 19 -3.44 6.86 11.27
N ARG A 20 -2.38 7.04 12.07
CA ARG A 20 -1.00 6.76 11.64
C ARG A 20 -0.69 5.26 11.58
N LEU A 21 -1.28 4.45 12.47
CA LEU A 21 -1.14 2.99 12.42
C LEU A 21 -1.88 2.41 11.21
N ARG A 22 -3.09 2.90 10.93
CA ARG A 22 -3.85 2.57 9.71
C ARG A 22 -3.07 2.94 8.45
N ARG A 23 -2.47 4.13 8.40
CA ARG A 23 -1.64 4.55 7.25
C ARG A 23 -0.44 3.64 7.03
N LEU A 24 0.28 3.29 8.10
CA LEU A 24 1.41 2.35 8.03
C LEU A 24 0.97 1.02 7.43
N LEU A 25 -0.14 0.46 7.92
CA LEU A 25 -0.67 -0.78 7.40
C LEU A 25 -1.08 -0.68 5.93
N VAL A 26 -1.81 0.37 5.55
CA VAL A 26 -2.20 0.62 4.16
C VAL A 26 -0.98 0.71 3.26
N ARG A 27 0.07 1.45 3.66
CA ARG A 27 1.28 1.62 2.86
C ARG A 27 2.02 0.31 2.61
N LEU A 28 2.04 -0.58 3.61
CA LEU A 28 2.62 -1.91 3.48
C LEU A 28 1.72 -2.86 2.67
N ALA A 29 0.40 -2.77 2.84
CA ALA A 29 -0.57 -3.55 2.06
C ALA A 29 -0.51 -3.18 0.56
N LEU A 30 -0.37 -1.90 0.22
CA LEU A 30 -0.14 -1.42 -1.15
C LEU A 30 1.17 -1.92 -1.76
N ALA A 31 2.16 -2.25 -0.92
CA ALA A 31 3.40 -2.85 -1.40
C ALA A 31 3.22 -4.32 -1.81
N ALA A 32 2.09 -4.96 -1.44
CA ALA A 32 1.70 -6.31 -1.83
C ALA A 32 2.83 -7.35 -1.65
N GLY A 33 3.42 -7.40 -0.46
CA GLY A 33 4.55 -8.30 -0.16
C GLY A 33 5.91 -7.81 -0.66
N ARG A 34 6.03 -6.56 -1.15
CA ARG A 34 7.34 -5.93 -1.34
C ARG A 34 7.82 -5.26 -0.05
N ALA A 35 9.13 -5.25 0.15
CA ALA A 35 9.73 -4.51 1.25
C ALA A 35 9.65 -2.99 0.96
N VAL A 36 9.33 -2.21 1.99
CA VAL A 36 9.25 -0.74 1.96
C VAL A 36 10.28 -0.19 2.93
N THR A 37 11.10 0.76 2.49
CA THR A 37 12.22 1.24 3.32
C THR A 37 11.73 2.08 4.50
N VAL A 38 12.58 2.18 5.53
CA VAL A 38 12.32 3.05 6.68
C VAL A 38 12.10 4.50 6.24
N GLU A 39 12.88 4.98 5.27
CA GLU A 39 12.81 6.33 4.73
C GLU A 39 11.49 6.56 3.99
N GLU A 40 11.06 5.62 3.15
CA GLU A 40 9.77 5.68 2.45
C GLU A 40 8.60 5.70 3.45
N LEU A 41 8.64 4.79 4.43
CA LEU A 41 7.61 4.74 5.48
C LEU A 41 7.57 6.04 6.28
N ALA A 42 8.71 6.60 6.66
CA ALA A 42 8.77 7.85 7.40
C ALA A 42 8.19 9.01 6.56
N ALA A 43 8.55 9.11 5.29
CA ALA A 43 8.07 10.16 4.39
C ALA A 43 6.55 10.11 4.15
N ASP A 44 5.95 8.91 4.17
CA ASP A 44 4.51 8.71 3.99
C ASP A 44 3.71 8.92 5.29
N LEU A 45 4.29 8.58 6.44
CA LEU A 45 3.67 8.71 7.76
C LEU A 45 3.72 10.13 8.31
N TRP A 46 4.75 10.89 7.95
CA TRP A 46 5.00 12.25 8.39
C TRP A 46 5.40 13.16 7.23
N PRO A 47 4.49 13.41 6.27
CA PRO A 47 4.81 14.20 5.08
C PRO A 47 5.08 15.68 5.36
N GLU A 48 4.49 16.24 6.42
CA GLU A 48 4.60 17.66 6.78
C GLU A 48 5.24 17.90 8.15
N GLU A 49 5.06 16.99 9.09
CA GLU A 49 5.52 17.17 10.47
C GLU A 49 6.29 15.93 10.95
N PRO A 50 7.59 15.82 10.59
CA PRO A 50 8.43 14.73 11.06
C PRO A 50 8.68 14.86 12.57
N PRO A 51 8.66 13.75 13.32
CA PRO A 51 9.04 13.75 14.72
C PRO A 51 10.55 14.05 14.85
N ALA A 52 10.97 14.47 16.04
CA ALA A 52 12.38 14.71 16.34
C ALA A 52 13.29 13.49 16.08
N ASP A 53 12.72 12.28 16.23
CA ASP A 53 13.37 11.01 15.88
C ASP A 53 12.41 10.10 15.10
N PRO A 54 12.44 10.15 13.75
CA PRO A 54 11.60 9.32 12.89
C PRO A 54 11.85 7.83 13.04
N GLY A 55 13.08 7.42 13.36
CA GLY A 55 13.45 6.02 13.55
C GLY A 55 12.74 5.44 14.77
N ASN A 56 12.88 6.09 15.94
CA ASN A 56 12.23 5.67 17.17
C ASN A 56 10.69 5.72 17.07
N ALA A 57 10.16 6.75 16.41
CA ALA A 57 8.73 6.85 16.17
C ALA A 57 8.21 5.72 15.28
N LEU A 58 8.94 5.37 14.21
CA LEU A 58 8.58 4.25 13.35
C LEU A 58 8.66 2.93 14.10
N GLN A 59 9.73 2.66 14.84
CA GLN A 59 9.86 1.44 15.65
C GLN A 59 8.69 1.27 16.63
N SER A 60 8.24 2.37 17.24
CA SER A 60 7.06 2.37 18.11
C SER A 60 5.78 1.99 17.37
N LEU A 61 5.58 2.49 16.14
CA LEU A 61 4.44 2.12 15.30
C LEU A 61 4.51 0.66 14.85
N ILE A 62 5.68 0.18 14.41
CA ILE A 62 5.91 -1.23 14.03
C ILE A 62 5.61 -2.16 15.21
N SER A 63 6.09 -1.80 16.41
CA SER A 63 5.86 -2.59 17.63
C SER A 63 4.38 -2.67 17.98
N ARG A 64 3.65 -1.56 17.85
CA ARG A 64 2.19 -1.53 18.04
C ARG A 64 1.48 -2.37 16.98
N LEU A 65 1.86 -2.22 15.71
CA LEU A 65 1.25 -2.96 14.61
C LEU A 65 1.41 -4.47 14.80
N ARG A 66 2.61 -4.94 15.18
CA ARG A 66 2.86 -6.36 15.50
C ARG A 66 1.96 -6.93 16.59
N ARG A 67 1.58 -6.12 17.57
CA ARG A 67 0.67 -6.53 18.65
C ARG A 67 -0.79 -6.53 18.22
N THR A 68 -1.13 -5.72 17.22
CA THR A 68 -2.49 -5.60 16.68
C THR A 68 -2.79 -6.67 15.64
N LEU A 69 -1.79 -7.09 14.86
CA LEU A 69 -1.99 -8.13 13.83
C LEU A 69 -2.22 -9.49 14.50
N PRO A 70 -3.23 -10.26 14.05
CA PRO A 70 -3.59 -11.55 14.63
C PRO A 70 -2.55 -12.65 14.34
N GLU A 71 -1.81 -12.51 13.22
CA GLU A 71 -0.82 -13.48 12.79
C GLU A 71 0.58 -13.04 13.23
N ALA A 72 1.15 -13.81 14.15
CA ALA A 72 2.53 -13.60 14.61
C ALA A 72 3.49 -13.79 13.43
N GLY A 73 4.23 -12.73 13.09
CA GLY A 73 5.19 -12.75 11.98
C GLY A 73 4.69 -12.14 10.68
N ALA A 74 3.42 -11.72 10.58
CA ALA A 74 2.90 -11.04 9.39
C ALA A 74 3.67 -9.75 9.03
N LEU A 75 4.28 -9.07 10.02
CA LEU A 75 5.16 -7.93 9.78
C LEU A 75 6.64 -8.31 9.92
N VAL A 76 7.25 -8.59 8.77
CA VAL A 76 8.65 -9.02 8.65
C VAL A 76 9.58 -7.81 8.64
N SER A 77 10.61 -7.86 9.50
CA SER A 77 11.74 -6.94 9.43
C SER A 77 12.77 -7.48 8.44
N VAL A 78 13.16 -6.64 7.49
CA VAL A 78 14.31 -6.88 6.61
C VAL A 78 15.33 -5.76 6.82
N PRO A 79 16.60 -5.91 6.43
CA PRO A 79 17.59 -4.85 6.59
C PRO A 79 17.10 -3.52 5.97
N GLY A 80 16.93 -2.49 6.81
CA GLY A 80 16.49 -1.15 6.38
C GLY A 80 15.04 -1.02 5.92
N ALA A 81 14.22 -2.07 6.01
CA ALA A 81 12.87 -2.06 5.47
C ALA A 81 11.90 -2.99 6.23
N TYR A 82 10.61 -2.86 5.92
CA TYR A 82 9.55 -3.72 6.45
C TYR A 82 8.69 -4.27 5.34
N ARG A 83 8.19 -5.49 5.54
CA ARG A 83 7.30 -6.16 4.61
C ARG A 83 6.11 -6.74 5.35
N LEU A 84 4.92 -6.59 4.76
CA LEU A 84 3.72 -7.25 5.23
C LEU A 84 3.50 -8.53 4.42
N GLU A 85 3.50 -9.66 5.12
CA GLU A 85 3.09 -10.97 4.62
C GLU A 85 1.59 -11.12 4.93
N ALA A 86 0.74 -10.78 3.96
CA ALA A 86 -0.70 -10.90 4.07
C ALA A 86 -1.33 -11.01 2.68
N ASP A 87 -2.46 -11.71 2.59
CA ASP A 87 -3.30 -11.63 1.41
C ASP A 87 -4.00 -10.28 1.39
N THR A 88 -3.83 -9.54 0.30
CA THR A 88 -4.44 -8.22 0.11
C THR A 88 -5.41 -8.24 -1.06
N ASP A 89 -6.53 -7.52 -0.94
CA ASP A 89 -7.45 -7.31 -2.07
C ASP A 89 -6.78 -6.53 -3.23
N ALA A 90 -5.86 -5.62 -2.94
CA ALA A 90 -5.00 -4.97 -3.92
C ALA A 90 -4.07 -5.97 -4.64
N GLY A 91 -3.42 -6.87 -3.89
CA GLY A 91 -2.59 -7.92 -4.48
C GLY A 91 -3.41 -8.96 -5.25
N GLU A 92 -4.66 -9.22 -4.87
CA GLU A 92 -5.59 -10.04 -5.64
C GLU A 92 -6.03 -9.33 -6.93
N PHE A 93 -6.31 -8.02 -6.87
CA PHE A 93 -6.61 -7.19 -8.03
C PHE A 93 -5.45 -7.20 -9.04
N ASP A 94 -4.21 -7.00 -8.59
CA ASP A 94 -3.01 -7.04 -9.43
C ASP A 94 -2.84 -8.42 -10.09
N ARG A 95 -3.07 -9.50 -9.34
CA ARG A 95 -3.04 -10.89 -9.87
C ARG A 95 -4.11 -11.10 -10.95
N LEU A 96 -5.35 -10.69 -10.70
CA LEU A 96 -6.46 -10.86 -11.65
C LEU A 96 -6.25 -10.04 -12.92
N THR A 97 -5.80 -8.79 -12.79
CA THR A 97 -5.52 -7.91 -13.95
C THR A 97 -4.32 -8.39 -14.76
N ALA A 98 -3.26 -8.89 -14.11
CA ALA A 98 -2.12 -9.50 -14.79
C ALA A 98 -2.55 -10.74 -15.58
N ARG A 99 -3.35 -11.63 -14.97
CA ARG A 99 -3.89 -12.81 -15.65
C ARG A 99 -4.80 -12.46 -16.82
N ALA A 100 -5.62 -11.43 -16.68
CA ALA A 100 -6.50 -10.95 -17.75
C ALA A 100 -5.71 -10.46 -18.99
N ARG A 101 -4.55 -9.81 -18.77
CA ARG A 101 -3.67 -9.34 -19.86
C ARG A 101 -3.00 -10.47 -20.63
N GLN A 102 -2.79 -11.62 -19.99
CA GLN A 102 -2.16 -12.80 -20.60
C GLN A 102 -3.15 -13.68 -21.37
N HIS A 103 -4.43 -13.31 -21.41
CA HIS A 103 -5.47 -14.13 -22.00
C HIS A 103 -6.02 -13.52 -23.30
N ASP A 104 -6.00 -14.32 -24.37
CA ASP A 104 -6.46 -13.89 -25.71
C ASP A 104 -7.99 -13.91 -25.81
N ASP A 105 -8.63 -14.92 -25.22
CA ASP A 105 -10.10 -15.03 -25.18
C ASP A 105 -10.75 -13.80 -24.50
N PRO A 106 -11.52 -13.00 -25.25
CA PRO A 106 -12.19 -11.81 -24.71
C PRO A 106 -13.17 -12.12 -23.58
N ALA A 107 -13.86 -13.26 -23.60
CA ALA A 107 -14.82 -13.64 -22.58
C ALA A 107 -14.13 -13.94 -21.24
N VAL A 108 -13.01 -14.68 -21.30
CA VAL A 108 -12.20 -14.96 -20.09
C VAL A 108 -11.57 -13.67 -19.56
N ARG A 109 -11.04 -12.82 -20.44
CA ARG A 109 -10.48 -11.52 -20.05
C ARG A 109 -11.52 -10.64 -19.37
N ALA A 110 -12.73 -10.55 -19.92
CA ALA A 110 -13.82 -9.79 -19.32
C ALA A 110 -14.24 -10.34 -17.95
N ALA A 111 -14.31 -11.67 -17.80
CA ALA A 111 -14.65 -12.30 -16.54
C ALA A 111 -13.61 -12.00 -15.44
N LEU A 112 -12.32 -12.10 -15.75
CA LEU A 112 -11.24 -11.79 -14.81
C LEU A 112 -11.24 -10.31 -14.39
N LEU A 113 -11.45 -9.40 -15.34
CA LEU A 113 -11.57 -7.97 -15.03
C LEU A 113 -12.81 -7.67 -14.18
N LYS A 114 -13.93 -8.35 -14.44
CA LYS A 114 -15.14 -8.23 -13.61
C LYS A 114 -14.90 -8.71 -12.18
N GLN A 115 -14.18 -9.81 -12.00
CA GLN A 115 -13.77 -10.28 -10.67
C GLN A 115 -12.89 -9.24 -9.97
N ALA A 116 -11.90 -8.68 -10.67
CA ALA A 116 -11.01 -7.65 -10.12
C ALA A 116 -11.81 -6.41 -9.68
N LEU A 117 -12.72 -5.92 -10.52
CA LEU A 117 -13.60 -4.80 -10.18
C LEU A 117 -14.55 -5.13 -9.01
N GLY A 118 -14.96 -6.38 -8.87
CA GLY A 118 -15.78 -6.84 -7.74
C GLY A 118 -15.09 -6.76 -6.37
N LEU A 119 -13.77 -6.59 -6.32
CA LEU A 119 -13.02 -6.38 -5.08
C LEU A 119 -13.22 -4.96 -4.49
N TRP A 120 -13.72 -4.02 -5.29
CA TRP A 120 -13.92 -2.64 -4.85
C TRP A 120 -15.18 -2.51 -4.00
N ARG A 121 -14.99 -2.16 -2.73
CA ARG A 121 -16.05 -1.96 -1.73
C ARG A 121 -16.42 -0.49 -1.52
N GLY A 122 -15.86 0.42 -2.32
CA GLY A 122 -16.11 1.86 -2.24
C GLY A 122 -14.89 2.69 -2.67
N ALA A 123 -14.80 3.91 -2.15
CA ALA A 123 -13.62 4.75 -2.36
C ALA A 123 -12.36 4.08 -1.77
N ALA A 124 -11.30 3.97 -2.58
CA ALA A 124 -10.04 3.37 -2.16
C ALA A 124 -9.50 4.04 -0.89
N LEU A 125 -8.96 3.23 0.03
CA LEU A 125 -8.42 3.64 1.33
C LEU A 125 -9.43 4.27 2.31
N GLY A 126 -10.69 4.49 1.91
CA GLY A 126 -11.74 5.06 2.76
C GLY A 126 -11.28 6.31 3.51
N GLU A 127 -11.47 6.32 4.84
CA GLU A 127 -11.06 7.42 5.73
C GLU A 127 -9.56 7.72 5.69
N VAL A 128 -8.71 6.74 5.35
CA VAL A 128 -7.26 6.94 5.28
C VAL A 128 -6.89 7.83 4.08
N ALA A 129 -7.71 7.82 3.02
CA ALA A 129 -7.50 8.61 1.82
C ALA A 129 -7.37 10.12 2.11
N ALA A 130 -8.19 10.65 3.03
CA ALA A 130 -8.18 12.06 3.40
C ALA A 130 -6.87 12.52 4.04
N THR A 131 -6.11 11.57 4.60
CA THR A 131 -4.84 11.86 5.27
C THR A 131 -3.64 11.42 4.44
N TRP A 132 -3.86 10.66 3.37
CA TRP A 132 -2.80 10.16 2.50
C TRP A 132 -2.05 11.34 1.87
N PRO A 133 -0.71 11.35 1.85
CA PRO A 133 0.02 12.43 1.21
C PRO A 133 -0.37 12.50 -0.27
N ALA A 134 -0.69 13.69 -0.78
CA ALA A 134 -0.96 13.94 -2.20
C ALA A 134 0.28 13.77 -3.11
N ARG A 135 1.26 12.97 -2.69
CA ARG A 135 2.27 12.43 -3.60
C ARG A 135 1.54 11.39 -4.44
N GLY A 136 1.16 11.79 -5.66
CA GLY A 136 0.80 10.84 -6.72
C GLY A 136 1.86 9.73 -6.79
N PRO A 137 1.49 8.51 -7.22
CA PRO A 137 2.31 7.32 -7.06
C PRO A 137 3.75 7.66 -7.41
N THR A 138 4.63 7.65 -6.41
CA THR A 138 6.07 7.60 -6.65
C THR A 138 6.24 6.46 -7.63
N CYS A 139 6.72 6.82 -8.82
CA CYS A 139 6.88 5.95 -9.96
C CYS A 139 7.14 4.52 -9.51
N TRP A 140 6.13 3.68 -9.71
CA TRP A 140 6.21 2.25 -9.44
C TRP A 140 7.48 1.73 -10.12
N PRO A 141 8.38 1.00 -9.42
CA PRO A 141 9.73 0.67 -9.94
C PRO A 141 9.74 -0.38 -11.08
N ALA A 142 8.68 -0.47 -11.87
CA ALA A 142 8.61 -1.28 -13.09
C ALA A 142 8.31 -0.45 -14.36
N ALA A 143 8.30 0.88 -14.30
CA ALA A 143 8.20 1.72 -15.49
C ALA A 143 9.62 2.18 -15.92
N PRO A 144 10.16 1.73 -17.08
CA PRO A 144 11.52 2.07 -17.53
C PRO A 144 11.71 3.53 -17.97
N SER A 145 10.75 4.44 -17.77
CA SER A 145 10.70 5.73 -18.45
C SER A 145 10.69 6.98 -17.57
N CYS A 146 11.00 6.87 -16.27
CA CYS A 146 11.15 8.06 -15.44
C CYS A 146 12.49 8.76 -15.70
N GLY A 147 12.52 9.57 -16.76
CA GLY A 147 13.52 10.60 -16.96
C GLY A 147 13.54 11.58 -15.79
N ARG A 148 14.75 11.85 -15.29
CA ARG A 148 15.02 12.85 -14.23
C ARG A 148 14.46 14.22 -14.66
N PRO A 149 13.70 14.94 -13.83
CA PRO A 149 13.33 16.32 -14.16
C PRO A 149 14.57 17.20 -14.04
N ALA A 150 15.05 17.72 -15.17
CA ALA A 150 15.97 18.84 -15.18
C ALA A 150 15.16 20.13 -14.98
N ASN A 151 15.35 20.78 -13.83
CA ASN A 151 14.93 22.14 -13.49
C ASN A 151 13.46 22.54 -13.75
N GLY A 152 12.69 22.64 -12.65
CA GLY A 152 11.81 23.80 -12.41
C GLY A 152 10.51 23.95 -13.21
N GLY A 153 9.99 22.91 -13.87
CA GLY A 153 8.69 22.98 -14.55
C GLY A 153 7.79 21.80 -14.20
N GLY A 154 6.64 22.07 -13.60
CA GLY A 154 5.65 21.06 -13.21
C GLY A 154 5.15 20.23 -14.39
N CYS A 155 5.06 18.91 -14.21
CA CYS A 155 4.54 17.99 -15.20
C CYS A 155 3.04 18.25 -15.46
N ARG A 156 2.69 18.59 -16.70
CA ARG A 156 1.32 18.69 -17.18
C ARG A 156 0.98 17.39 -17.92
N TRP A 157 -0.02 16.65 -17.44
CA TRP A 157 -0.54 15.45 -18.09
C TRP A 157 -1.21 15.82 -19.42
N ARG A 158 -0.95 15.03 -20.47
CA ARG A 158 -1.71 15.05 -21.73
C ARG A 158 -2.26 13.67 -21.98
#